data_AF-A0A2M8N882-F1
#
_entry.id   AF-A0A2M8N882-F1
#
_cell.length_a   1.000
_cell.length_b   1.000
_cell.length_c   1.000
_cell.angle_alpha   90.00
_cell.angle_beta   90.00
_cell.angle_gamma   90.00
#
_symmetry.space_group_name_H-M   'P 1'
#
loop_
_entity.id
_entity.type
_entity.pdbx_description
1 polymer ?
#
loop_
_entity_poly.entity_id
_entity_poly.type
_entity_poly.pdbx_seq_one_letter_code
_entity_poly.pdbx_strand_id
1 'polypeptide(L)'
;MRKTTLLLLIFLLGFSTILAQEDETFTTDNFSVTVPAGWVVESSDGQVFIATSQNALDILSPGEASVTILLPEILATVGIDTEADPVVAIETLMDLLGDDTTEFGPIETFELQNGTPGAQVTVTDNETFETFVTALVYEEGIVVAAFETSPGEFESFLDEFVLIGESIQYGSAITADELLRQWASNATGTSEYSNPNWGFIQATGAPDTTVCGDETTAWASATSTGMDILVLEYAELVQPTEINIYQTYNPGAIISVEVSNNTEPNAETYVLPNSEDPPGNTDCPGVFTIEITEELPPINTVIIYLDQAITDNWNEIDAVELVGVPVNSDETSMESDSGEWVTEVMYSGASYNYPAGWESIDRFDAWYVVNDPTGDLVVTFSDTEDAVNVLGDTPLFDDPVATMEAYRSVYYPTSESDVFSLVVFDFDGRPAIFREFNTPSGVTALVYIVQFSNGEYGVVDAQFTGTELTDETYAIVEAMATSFDQSE
;
A
#
# COMPACT_ATOMS: atom_id res chain seq x y z
N MET A 1 33.50 -16.20 28.25
CA MET A 1 34.02 -14.80 28.29
C MET A 1 33.58 -13.98 27.07
N ARG A 2 32.89 -14.56 26.07
CA ARG A 2 32.33 -13.87 24.90
C ARG A 2 30.84 -13.56 24.90
N LYS A 3 30.03 -14.13 25.83
CA LYS A 3 28.72 -13.52 26.15
C LYS A 3 28.92 -12.02 26.42
N THR A 4 30.02 -11.67 27.10
CA THR A 4 30.51 -10.30 27.31
C THR A 4 30.87 -9.50 26.06
N THR A 5 30.97 -10.03 24.84
CA THR A 5 31.30 -9.24 23.62
C THR A 5 30.03 -8.82 22.88
N LEU A 6 29.05 -9.72 22.75
CA LEU A 6 27.68 -9.35 22.33
C LEU A 6 26.97 -8.56 23.44
N LEU A 7 27.14 -8.94 24.72
CA LEU A 7 26.77 -8.11 25.88
C LEU A 7 27.67 -6.86 26.07
N LEU A 8 28.89 -6.74 25.53
CA LEU A 8 29.72 -5.53 25.78
C LEU A 8 29.16 -4.29 25.08
N LEU A 9 28.35 -4.53 24.04
CA LEU A 9 27.57 -3.49 23.38
C LEU A 9 26.45 -2.93 24.28
N ILE A 10 26.24 -3.55 25.43
CA ILE A 10 25.16 -3.26 26.38
C ILE A 10 25.78 -2.66 27.64
N PHE A 11 25.67 -1.36 27.83
CA PHE A 11 25.62 -0.75 29.16
C PHE A 11 25.08 0.67 29.01
N LEU A 12 23.80 0.92 29.38
CA LEU A 12 23.40 1.70 30.57
C LEU A 12 21.89 2.02 30.63
N LEU A 13 20.97 1.14 30.23
CA LEU A 13 19.57 1.54 30.09
C LEU A 13 18.59 0.57 30.76
N GLY A 14 17.41 1.10 31.13
CA GLY A 14 16.45 0.44 32.00
C GLY A 14 15.49 -0.43 31.19
N PHE A 15 15.56 -1.75 31.40
CA PHE A 15 14.72 -2.72 30.72
C PHE A 15 13.29 -2.75 31.27
N SER A 16 12.34 -3.02 30.39
CA SER A 16 10.99 -3.46 30.75
C SER A 16 10.89 -4.97 30.52
N THR A 17 10.50 -5.74 31.55
CA THR A 17 10.45 -7.21 31.51
C THR A 17 9.01 -7.70 31.48
N ILE A 18 8.70 -8.63 30.57
CA ILE A 18 7.40 -9.29 30.45
C ILE A 18 7.60 -10.81 30.35
N LEU A 19 6.71 -11.59 30.98
CA LEU A 19 6.65 -13.04 30.87
C LEU A 19 5.38 -13.42 30.10
N ALA A 20 5.53 -14.08 28.95
CA ALA A 20 4.42 -14.51 28.10
C ALA A 20 3.65 -15.67 28.76
N GLN A 21 2.32 -15.63 28.76
CA GLN A 21 1.47 -16.71 29.31
C GLN A 21 0.93 -17.65 28.24
N GLU A 22 0.70 -17.12 27.04
CA GLU A 22 0.42 -17.83 25.78
C GLU A 22 1.38 -17.25 24.74
N ASP A 23 1.37 -17.76 23.51
CA ASP A 23 2.12 -17.10 22.43
C ASP A 23 1.57 -15.68 22.29
N GLU A 24 2.42 -14.68 22.47
CA GLU A 24 2.01 -13.28 22.58
C GLU A 24 2.90 -12.41 21.69
N THR A 25 2.28 -11.49 20.96
CA THR A 25 3.01 -10.52 20.15
C THR A 25 3.54 -9.41 21.05
N PHE A 26 4.86 -9.31 21.14
CA PHE A 26 5.55 -8.17 21.72
C PHE A 26 5.66 -7.07 20.66
N THR A 27 5.24 -5.86 21.00
CA THR A 27 5.25 -4.70 20.08
C THR A 27 5.97 -3.50 20.69
N THR A 28 6.64 -2.74 19.83
CA THR A 28 7.17 -1.40 20.06
C THR A 28 6.74 -0.50 18.90
N ASP A 29 7.20 0.75 18.85
CA ASP A 29 6.76 1.74 17.87
C ASP A 29 7.01 1.29 16.40
N ASN A 30 8.08 0.54 16.12
CA ASN A 30 8.48 0.14 14.77
C ASN A 30 8.94 -1.33 14.67
N PHE A 31 8.55 -2.15 15.65
CA PHE A 31 8.96 -3.55 15.69
C PHE A 31 7.92 -4.39 16.39
N SER A 32 7.63 -5.56 15.83
CA SER A 32 6.85 -6.59 16.49
C SER A 32 7.46 -7.98 16.31
N VAL A 33 7.20 -8.86 17.28
CA VAL A 33 7.64 -10.26 17.25
C VAL A 33 6.73 -11.11 18.14
N THR A 34 6.41 -12.33 17.71
CA THR A 34 5.68 -13.29 18.53
C THR A 34 6.62 -14.04 19.46
N VAL A 35 6.34 -13.98 20.75
CA VAL A 35 7.12 -14.61 21.82
C VAL A 35 6.44 -15.91 22.25
N PRO A 36 7.16 -17.05 22.28
CA PRO A 36 6.57 -18.32 22.68
C PRO A 36 6.06 -18.31 24.13
N ALA A 37 4.99 -19.05 24.37
CA ALA A 37 4.37 -19.17 25.69
C ALA A 37 5.41 -19.58 26.77
N GLY A 38 5.44 -18.83 27.87
CA GLY A 38 6.34 -19.08 29.01
C GLY A 38 7.76 -18.54 28.85
N TRP A 39 8.10 -17.93 27.70
CA TRP A 39 9.37 -17.23 27.52
C TRP A 39 9.28 -15.79 28.06
N VAL A 40 10.44 -15.25 28.41
CA VAL A 40 10.62 -13.88 28.90
C VAL A 40 11.10 -13.01 27.76
N VAL A 41 10.56 -11.80 27.65
CA VAL A 41 11.04 -10.76 26.76
C VAL A 41 11.49 -9.52 27.54
N GLU A 42 12.63 -8.97 27.16
CA GLU A 42 13.15 -7.68 27.62
C GLU A 42 13.57 -6.83 26.44
N SER A 43 13.26 -5.54 26.47
CA SER A 43 13.74 -4.60 25.45
C SER A 43 14.42 -3.38 26.08
N SER A 44 15.42 -2.85 25.38
CA SER A 44 16.07 -1.57 25.68
C SER A 44 16.75 -1.05 24.43
N ASP A 45 16.44 0.19 24.04
CA ASP A 45 17.14 0.99 23.03
C ASP A 45 17.55 0.19 21.78
N GLY A 46 16.56 -0.23 20.99
CA GLY A 46 16.83 -0.93 19.73
C GLY A 46 17.32 -2.37 19.87
N GLN A 47 17.18 -2.96 21.05
CA GLN A 47 17.49 -4.36 21.29
C GLN A 47 16.31 -5.06 21.96
N VAL A 48 16.06 -6.29 21.53
CA VAL A 48 15.04 -7.17 22.12
C VAL A 48 15.69 -8.50 22.47
N PHE A 49 15.55 -8.92 23.71
CA PHE A 49 16.05 -10.19 24.26
C PHE A 49 14.86 -11.08 24.59
N ILE A 50 14.83 -12.27 24.02
CA ILE A 50 13.81 -13.28 24.28
C ILE A 50 14.52 -14.51 24.84
N ALA A 51 14.03 -15.11 25.94
CA ALA A 51 14.69 -16.28 26.51
C ALA A 51 13.73 -17.21 27.27
N THR A 52 14.09 -18.48 27.40
CA THR A 52 13.27 -19.49 28.11
C THR A 52 13.12 -19.20 29.61
N SER A 53 13.97 -18.35 30.17
CA SER A 53 13.93 -17.95 31.58
C SER A 53 14.63 -16.61 31.81
N GLN A 54 14.32 -15.95 32.94
CA GLN A 54 15.04 -14.75 33.36
C GLN A 54 16.55 -14.99 33.52
N ASN A 55 16.94 -16.20 33.93
CA ASN A 55 18.35 -16.55 34.09
C ASN A 55 19.05 -16.69 32.73
N ALA A 56 18.34 -17.20 31.72
CA ALA A 56 18.87 -17.41 30.37
C ALA A 56 19.26 -16.09 29.67
N LEU A 57 18.59 -14.98 30.00
CA LEU A 57 18.98 -13.63 29.57
C LEU A 57 20.44 -13.32 29.97
N ASP A 58 20.79 -13.60 31.23
CA ASP A 58 22.14 -13.35 31.75
C ASP A 58 23.14 -14.46 31.38
N ILE A 59 22.79 -15.73 31.64
CA ILE A 59 23.67 -16.90 31.49
C ILE A 59 22.84 -18.07 30.98
N LEU A 60 23.22 -18.59 29.81
CA LEU A 60 22.55 -19.72 29.17
C LEU A 60 23.01 -21.04 29.81
N SER A 61 22.07 -21.81 30.34
CA SER A 61 22.31 -23.14 30.91
C SER A 61 21.87 -24.25 29.93
N PRO A 62 22.29 -25.52 30.14
CA PRO A 62 21.74 -26.64 29.39
C PRO A 62 20.21 -26.73 29.54
N GLY A 63 19.51 -26.90 28.42
CA GLY A 63 18.05 -26.88 28.31
C GLY A 63 17.44 -25.47 28.27
N GLU A 64 18.25 -24.43 28.08
CA GLU A 64 17.79 -23.05 27.89
C GLU A 64 18.17 -22.54 26.50
N ALA A 65 17.43 -21.54 26.03
CA ALA A 65 17.65 -20.86 24.78
C ALA A 65 17.42 -19.36 24.95
N SER A 66 18.08 -18.57 24.09
CA SER A 66 17.84 -17.13 23.99
C SER A 66 17.93 -16.64 22.55
N VAL A 67 17.20 -15.58 22.25
CA VAL A 67 17.27 -14.84 20.99
C VAL A 67 17.60 -13.40 21.32
N THR A 68 18.62 -12.85 20.65
CA THR A 68 18.95 -11.43 20.70
C THR A 68 18.63 -10.81 19.36
N ILE A 69 17.77 -9.81 19.34
CA ILE A 69 17.36 -9.10 18.13
C ILE A 69 17.92 -7.67 18.22
N LEU A 70 18.62 -7.26 17.16
CA LEU A 70 19.21 -5.95 16.99
C LEU A 70 18.47 -5.21 15.89
N LEU A 71 17.91 -4.06 16.24
CA LEU A 71 17.24 -3.17 15.30
C LEU A 71 18.26 -2.27 14.58
N PRO A 72 17.93 -1.72 13.38
CA PRO A 72 18.79 -0.83 12.60
C PRO A 72 19.49 0.26 13.40
N GLU A 73 18.80 0.90 14.33
CA GLU A 73 19.35 1.97 15.15
C GLU A 73 20.57 1.53 15.96
N ILE A 74 20.62 0.27 16.39
CA ILE A 74 21.78 -0.31 17.09
C ILE A 74 22.83 -0.81 16.11
N LEU A 75 22.42 -1.41 14.99
CA LEU A 75 23.33 -1.89 13.95
C LEU A 75 24.18 -0.75 13.36
N ALA A 76 23.58 0.42 13.16
CA ALA A 76 24.29 1.62 12.73
C ALA A 76 25.38 2.05 13.71
N THR A 77 25.18 1.85 15.03
CA THR A 77 26.19 2.22 16.04
C THR A 77 27.43 1.32 16.01
N VAL A 78 27.29 0.09 15.50
CA VAL A 78 28.40 -0.86 15.34
C VAL A 78 29.01 -0.83 13.94
N GLY A 79 28.53 0.06 13.06
CA GLY A 79 29.03 0.22 11.71
C GLY A 79 28.52 -0.82 10.72
N ILE A 80 27.40 -1.49 11.04
CA ILE A 80 26.67 -2.30 10.07
C ILE A 80 25.77 -1.34 9.29
N ASP A 81 25.90 -1.35 7.97
CA ASP A 81 25.08 -0.57 7.08
C ASP A 81 23.66 -1.15 7.04
N THR A 82 22.68 -0.33 7.41
CA THR A 82 21.28 -0.73 7.57
C THR A 82 20.54 -0.83 6.25
N GLU A 83 21.14 -0.36 5.15
CA GLU A 83 20.63 -0.48 3.77
C GLU A 83 21.35 -1.60 2.99
N ALA A 84 22.24 -2.35 3.65
CA ALA A 84 23.02 -3.40 3.01
C ALA A 84 22.17 -4.62 2.58
N ASP A 85 22.70 -5.36 1.60
CA ASP A 85 22.25 -6.72 1.31
C ASP A 85 22.40 -7.61 2.57
N PRO A 86 21.50 -8.58 2.84
CA PRO A 86 21.54 -9.34 4.09
C PRO A 86 22.81 -10.20 4.21
N VAL A 87 23.44 -10.59 3.09
CA VAL A 87 24.75 -11.25 3.09
C VAL A 87 25.83 -10.29 3.56
N VAL A 88 25.82 -9.04 3.08
CA VAL A 88 26.80 -8.01 3.47
C VAL A 88 26.68 -7.67 4.95
N ALA A 89 25.45 -7.62 5.49
CA ALA A 89 25.22 -7.43 6.92
C ALA A 89 25.84 -8.57 7.75
N ILE A 90 25.65 -9.82 7.32
CA ILE A 90 26.26 -10.99 7.95
C ILE A 90 27.78 -10.97 7.84
N GLU A 91 28.35 -10.67 6.67
CA GLU A 91 29.80 -10.57 6.47
C GLU A 91 30.41 -9.52 7.40
N THR A 92 29.77 -8.36 7.52
CA THR A 92 30.20 -7.28 8.41
C THR A 92 30.15 -7.71 9.88
N LEU A 93 29.09 -8.42 10.27
CA LEU A 93 28.98 -8.99 11.61
C LEU A 93 30.05 -10.07 11.86
N MET A 94 30.32 -10.93 10.88
CA MET A 94 31.36 -11.95 10.95
C MET A 94 32.74 -11.32 11.14
N ASP A 95 33.04 -10.21 10.46
CA ASP A 95 34.28 -9.45 10.64
C ASP A 95 34.36 -8.80 12.04
N LEU A 96 33.22 -8.37 12.59
CA LEU A 96 33.15 -7.77 13.93
C LEU A 96 33.32 -8.82 15.05
N LEU A 97 32.72 -10.00 14.88
CA LEU A 97 32.70 -11.09 15.86
C LEU A 97 33.86 -12.07 15.70
N GLY A 98 34.47 -12.09 14.52
CA GLY A 98 35.51 -13.04 14.15
C GLY A 98 36.78 -12.84 14.95
N ASP A 99 37.23 -13.92 15.60
CA ASP A 99 38.59 -14.02 16.12
C ASP A 99 39.11 -15.45 15.92
N ASP A 100 40.32 -15.76 16.41
CA ASP A 100 40.97 -17.08 16.26
C ASP A 100 40.13 -18.25 16.83
N THR A 101 39.09 -17.90 17.60
CA THR A 101 38.05 -18.69 18.27
C THR A 101 36.98 -19.35 17.43
N THR A 102 36.55 -18.60 16.42
CA THR A 102 35.19 -18.65 15.92
C THR A 102 35.16 -19.31 14.56
N GLU A 103 34.38 -20.37 14.43
CA GLU A 103 34.12 -21.02 13.14
C GLU A 103 32.76 -20.57 12.62
N PHE A 104 32.75 -20.09 11.38
CA PHE A 104 31.52 -19.71 10.68
C PHE A 104 31.21 -20.76 9.61
N GLY A 105 29.94 -21.17 9.56
CA GLY A 105 29.38 -21.97 8.48
C GLY A 105 29.27 -21.19 7.17
N PRO A 106 28.76 -21.82 6.10
CA PRO A 106 28.38 -21.10 4.90
C PRO A 106 27.21 -20.13 5.21
N ILE A 107 27.19 -18.98 4.52
CA ILE A 107 26.04 -18.10 4.51
C ILE A 107 24.98 -18.69 3.56
N GLU A 108 23.75 -18.81 4.05
CA GLU A 108 22.60 -19.28 3.27
C GLU A 108 21.57 -18.16 3.15
N THR A 109 21.13 -17.87 1.92
CA THR A 109 20.06 -16.89 1.66
C THR A 109 18.71 -17.58 1.60
N PHE A 110 17.67 -16.91 2.09
CA PHE A 110 16.29 -17.39 2.07
C PHE A 110 15.33 -16.21 1.93
N GLU A 111 14.04 -16.52 1.81
CA GLU A 111 12.95 -15.55 1.80
C GLU A 111 11.87 -16.07 2.74
N LEU A 112 11.36 -15.21 3.62
CA LEU A 112 10.25 -15.54 4.50
C LEU A 112 8.93 -15.64 3.70
N GLN A 113 7.90 -16.22 4.30
CA GLN A 113 6.59 -16.38 3.62
C GLN A 113 5.94 -15.05 3.23
N ASN A 114 6.24 -13.97 3.96
CA ASN A 114 5.82 -12.60 3.66
C ASN A 114 6.75 -11.89 2.65
N GLY A 115 7.60 -12.62 1.93
CA GLY A 115 8.50 -12.06 0.92
C GLY A 115 9.75 -11.36 1.49
N THR A 116 9.93 -11.30 2.81
CA THR A 116 11.08 -10.62 3.43
C THR A 116 12.38 -11.37 3.08
N PRO A 117 13.34 -10.73 2.39
CA PRO A 117 14.62 -11.35 2.07
C PRO A 117 15.48 -11.53 3.32
N GLY A 118 16.18 -12.66 3.41
CA GLY A 118 17.04 -12.96 4.53
C GLY A 118 18.31 -13.72 4.17
N ALA A 119 19.27 -13.66 5.08
CA ALA A 119 20.45 -14.50 5.07
C ALA A 119 20.67 -15.07 6.48
N GLN A 120 21.31 -16.23 6.58
CA GLN A 120 21.66 -16.85 7.85
C GLN A 120 23.05 -17.47 7.83
N VAL A 121 23.69 -17.56 8.99
CA VAL A 121 24.96 -18.25 9.19
C VAL A 121 24.99 -18.95 10.55
N THR A 122 25.54 -20.18 10.56
CA THR A 122 25.85 -20.87 11.82
C THR A 122 27.19 -20.40 12.36
N VAL A 123 27.23 -20.04 13.63
CA VAL A 123 28.44 -19.65 14.36
C VAL A 123 28.72 -20.67 15.45
N THR A 124 29.91 -21.24 15.44
CA THR A 124 30.37 -22.22 16.44
C THR A 124 31.60 -21.66 17.15
N ASP A 125 31.52 -21.54 18.48
CA ASP A 125 32.67 -21.13 19.32
C ASP A 125 33.01 -22.21 20.36
N ASN A 126 34.23 -22.76 20.24
CA ASN A 126 34.98 -23.58 21.22
C ASN A 126 34.17 -24.30 22.33
N GLU A 127 33.19 -25.12 21.93
CA GLU A 127 32.40 -26.03 22.78
C GLU A 127 31.36 -25.40 23.73
N THR A 128 31.11 -24.08 23.69
CA THR A 128 30.23 -23.44 24.70
C THR A 128 28.79 -23.22 24.27
N PHE A 129 28.52 -22.80 23.03
CA PHE A 129 27.17 -22.53 22.53
C PHE A 129 27.10 -22.81 21.03
N GLU A 130 25.90 -23.07 20.55
CA GLU A 130 25.56 -23.13 19.13
C GLU A 130 24.70 -21.91 18.81
N THR A 131 25.13 -21.10 17.85
CA THR A 131 24.48 -19.84 17.51
C THR A 131 24.10 -19.81 16.04
N PHE A 132 22.88 -19.38 15.75
CA PHE A 132 22.42 -19.09 14.39
C PHE A 132 22.15 -17.60 14.31
N VAL A 133 22.79 -16.94 13.36
CA VAL A 133 22.57 -15.53 13.11
C VAL A 133 21.77 -15.42 11.83
N THR A 134 20.70 -14.63 11.88
CA THR A 134 19.83 -14.33 10.76
C THR A 134 19.78 -12.81 10.57
N ALA A 135 19.95 -12.35 9.33
CA ALA A 135 19.71 -10.97 8.92
C ALA A 135 18.46 -10.95 8.02
N LEU A 136 17.53 -10.04 8.31
CA LEU A 136 16.27 -9.83 7.59
C LEU A 136 16.22 -8.39 7.08
N VAL A 137 15.84 -8.19 5.82
CA VAL A 137 15.78 -6.86 5.20
C VAL A 137 14.34 -6.38 5.13
N TYR A 138 14.06 -5.26 5.79
CA TYR A 138 12.82 -4.52 5.65
C TYR A 138 13.08 -3.19 4.94
N GLU A 139 12.02 -2.53 4.49
CA GLU A 139 12.11 -1.22 3.82
C GLU A 139 12.80 -0.18 4.69
N GLU A 140 12.49 -0.14 5.98
CA GLU A 140 13.08 0.80 6.95
C GLU A 140 14.45 0.34 7.50
N GLY A 141 14.96 -0.81 7.06
CA GLY A 141 16.31 -1.28 7.35
C GLY A 141 16.41 -2.76 7.74
N ILE A 142 17.64 -3.17 8.08
CA ILE A 142 17.96 -4.57 8.42
C ILE A 142 17.75 -4.86 9.90
N VAL A 143 17.12 -5.99 10.22
CA VAL A 143 17.11 -6.58 11.56
C VAL A 143 18.05 -7.77 11.61
N VAL A 144 18.81 -7.90 12.70
CA VAL A 144 19.65 -9.07 12.94
C VAL A 144 19.18 -9.81 14.19
N ALA A 145 18.85 -11.09 14.05
CA ALA A 145 18.49 -11.98 15.14
C ALA A 145 19.58 -13.04 15.36
N ALA A 146 20.04 -13.20 16.60
CA ALA A 146 20.98 -14.24 17.00
C ALA A 146 20.29 -15.23 17.96
N PHE A 147 20.09 -16.46 17.49
CA PHE A 147 19.49 -17.57 18.22
C PHE A 147 20.59 -18.40 18.87
N GLU A 148 20.58 -18.52 20.20
CA GLU A 148 21.63 -19.19 20.97
C GLU A 148 21.06 -20.35 21.79
N THR A 149 21.74 -21.51 21.73
CA THR A 149 21.46 -22.68 22.58
C THR A 149 22.76 -23.27 23.14
N SER A 150 22.63 -24.20 24.09
CA SER A 150 23.76 -25.09 24.39
C SER A 150 24.06 -26.00 23.18
N PRO A 151 25.30 -26.48 23.02
CA PRO A 151 25.68 -27.28 21.86
C PRO A 151 24.84 -28.55 21.69
N GLY A 152 24.25 -28.74 20.50
CA GLY A 152 23.45 -29.92 20.18
C GLY A 152 22.01 -29.88 20.71
N GLU A 153 21.55 -28.74 21.22
CA GLU A 153 20.17 -28.54 21.67
C GLU A 153 19.33 -27.74 20.67
N PHE A 154 19.90 -27.24 19.57
CA PHE A 154 19.19 -26.41 18.58
C PHE A 154 17.88 -27.06 18.08
N GLU A 155 17.94 -28.34 17.72
CA GLU A 155 16.78 -29.12 17.25
C GLU A 155 15.64 -29.21 18.28
N SER A 156 15.92 -28.99 19.57
CA SER A 156 14.88 -28.98 20.60
C SER A 156 14.11 -27.65 20.72
N PHE A 157 14.61 -26.60 20.06
CA PHE A 157 14.04 -25.25 20.04
C PHE A 157 13.67 -24.79 18.62
N LEU A 158 13.71 -25.70 17.64
CA LEU A 158 13.54 -25.36 16.22
C LEU A 158 12.17 -24.69 15.97
N ASP A 159 11.09 -25.26 16.52
CA ASP A 159 9.74 -24.76 16.30
C ASP A 159 9.59 -23.35 16.90
N GLU A 160 10.11 -23.10 18.11
CA GLU A 160 10.10 -21.80 18.75
C GLU A 160 10.95 -20.77 17.98
N PHE A 161 12.11 -21.17 17.46
CA PHE A 161 12.97 -20.27 16.68
C PHE A 161 12.37 -19.93 15.32
N VAL A 162 11.71 -20.87 14.66
CA VAL A 162 10.96 -20.61 13.43
C VAL A 162 9.82 -19.64 13.71
N LEU A 163 9.03 -19.86 14.78
CA LEU A 163 7.96 -18.95 15.19
C LEU A 163 8.48 -17.52 15.43
N ILE A 164 9.57 -17.39 16.19
CA ILE A 164 10.19 -16.07 16.44
C ILE A 164 10.66 -15.47 15.12
N GLY A 165 11.45 -16.20 14.32
CA GLY A 165 12.04 -15.68 13.08
C GLY A 165 11.01 -15.26 12.04
N GLU A 166 9.96 -16.05 11.81
CA GLU A 166 8.89 -15.75 10.84
C GLU A 166 7.96 -14.62 11.31
N SER A 167 7.89 -14.34 12.62
CA SER A 167 7.02 -13.30 13.17
C SER A 167 7.70 -11.95 13.37
N ILE A 168 9.01 -11.84 13.14
CA ILE A 168 9.71 -10.55 13.19
C ILE A 168 9.12 -9.64 12.11
N GLN A 169 8.69 -8.46 12.52
CA GLN A 169 8.34 -7.35 11.66
C GLN A 169 9.11 -6.12 12.11
N TYR A 170 9.59 -5.34 11.16
CA TYR A 170 10.28 -4.09 11.43
C TYR A 170 9.93 -3.05 10.38
N GLY A 171 9.73 -1.83 10.84
CA GLY A 171 9.07 -0.76 10.11
C GLY A 171 7.82 -0.31 10.86
N SER A 172 7.16 0.74 10.38
CA SER A 172 5.98 1.33 11.02
C SER A 172 4.96 0.24 11.39
N ALA A 173 4.93 -0.10 12.68
CA ALA A 173 3.90 -0.98 13.21
C ALA A 173 2.66 -0.12 13.17
N ILE A 174 1.74 -0.41 12.23
CA ILE A 174 0.54 0.41 12.01
C ILE A 174 -0.11 0.67 13.37
N THR A 175 0.09 1.87 13.89
CA THR A 175 -0.39 2.21 15.21
C THR A 175 -1.89 2.44 15.09
N ALA A 176 -2.65 2.23 16.17
CA ALA A 176 -4.09 2.56 16.16
C ALA A 176 -4.37 4.04 15.82
N ASP A 177 -3.35 4.92 15.91
CA ASP A 177 -3.42 6.33 15.52
C ASP A 177 -3.18 6.57 14.01
N GLU A 178 -2.61 5.61 13.29
CA GLU A 178 -2.41 5.63 11.83
C GLU A 178 -3.55 4.95 11.05
N LEU A 179 -4.35 4.11 11.73
CA LEU A 179 -5.55 3.53 11.14
C LEU A 179 -6.66 4.56 11.01
N LEU A 180 -7.05 4.84 9.77
CA LEU A 180 -8.31 5.51 9.49
C LEU A 180 -9.45 4.53 9.73
N ARG A 181 -10.29 4.83 10.71
CA ARG A 181 -11.59 4.21 10.91
C ARG A 181 -12.67 5.08 10.30
N GLN A 182 -13.32 4.58 9.27
CA GLN A 182 -14.35 5.32 8.56
C GLN A 182 -15.62 4.50 8.40
N TRP A 183 -16.74 5.21 8.50
CA TRP A 183 -18.06 4.67 8.25
C TRP A 183 -18.41 4.85 6.78
N ALA A 184 -19.22 3.94 6.25
CA ALA A 184 -19.78 4.11 4.92
C ALA A 184 -20.48 5.48 4.81
N SER A 185 -20.13 6.23 3.77
CA SER A 185 -20.66 7.56 3.47
C SER A 185 -21.88 7.51 2.55
N ASN A 186 -22.00 6.43 1.78
CA ASN A 186 -23.12 6.15 0.89
C ASN A 186 -23.35 4.64 0.80
N ALA A 187 -24.58 4.24 0.46
CA ALA A 187 -24.94 2.85 0.29
C ALA A 187 -25.99 2.67 -0.82
N THR A 188 -25.84 1.60 -1.59
CA THR A 188 -26.75 1.17 -2.65
C THR A 188 -26.87 -0.36 -2.65
N GLY A 189 -27.60 -0.95 -3.59
CA GLY A 189 -27.72 -2.39 -3.64
C GLY A 189 -28.84 -2.89 -4.54
N THR A 190 -29.20 -4.16 -4.37
CA THR A 190 -30.28 -4.80 -5.14
C THR A 190 -31.66 -4.36 -4.68
N SER A 191 -31.89 -4.27 -3.37
CA SER A 191 -33.19 -3.91 -2.81
C SER A 191 -33.10 -3.35 -1.38
N GLU A 192 -34.13 -2.59 -1.00
CA GLU A 192 -34.34 -2.08 0.36
C GLU A 192 -35.81 -2.27 0.76
N TYR A 193 -36.08 -2.47 2.05
CA TYR A 193 -37.44 -2.70 2.55
C TYR A 193 -38.31 -1.44 2.46
N SER A 194 -37.76 -0.29 2.83
CA SER A 194 -38.41 1.00 2.64
C SER A 194 -37.39 2.13 2.61
N ASN A 195 -37.87 3.38 2.47
CA ASN A 195 -37.03 4.56 2.44
C ASN A 195 -37.70 5.70 3.22
N PRO A 196 -37.05 6.29 4.24
CA PRO A 196 -35.69 5.98 4.70
C PRO A 196 -35.60 4.81 5.69
N ASN A 197 -36.73 4.38 6.28
CA ASN A 197 -36.73 3.33 7.28
C ASN A 197 -36.37 1.98 6.65
N TRP A 198 -35.40 1.26 7.21
CA TRP A 198 -34.83 0.06 6.59
C TRP A 198 -34.28 0.27 5.17
N GLY A 199 -33.91 1.51 4.86
CA GLY A 199 -33.33 1.91 3.58
C GLY A 199 -31.80 1.76 3.56
N PHE A 200 -31.19 1.87 2.39
CA PHE A 200 -29.72 1.80 2.26
C PHE A 200 -28.99 2.80 3.15
N ILE A 201 -29.55 4.00 3.30
CA ILE A 201 -28.98 5.06 4.15
C ILE A 201 -28.79 4.62 5.61
N GLN A 202 -29.53 3.61 6.07
CA GLN A 202 -29.44 3.07 7.42
C GLN A 202 -28.22 2.16 7.64
N ALA A 203 -27.43 1.86 6.61
CA ALA A 203 -26.14 1.17 6.77
C ALA A 203 -24.94 2.15 6.70
N THR A 204 -25.21 3.46 6.69
CA THR A 204 -24.19 4.52 6.56
C THR A 204 -24.03 5.28 7.88
N GLY A 205 -22.84 5.85 8.10
CA GLY A 205 -22.50 6.53 9.34
C GLY A 205 -22.24 5.56 10.50
N ALA A 206 -22.03 6.14 11.69
CA ALA A 206 -21.80 5.36 12.90
C ALA A 206 -23.08 4.63 13.34
N PRO A 207 -22.96 3.42 13.93
CA PRO A 207 -24.11 2.64 14.36
C PRO A 207 -24.96 3.41 15.37
N ASP A 208 -26.27 3.47 15.14
CA ASP A 208 -27.23 4.14 16.01
C ASP A 208 -28.34 3.21 16.55
N THR A 209 -28.29 1.92 16.19
CA THR A 209 -29.13 0.87 16.77
C THR A 209 -28.36 0.10 17.86
N THR A 210 -28.79 0.26 19.11
CA THR A 210 -28.07 -0.29 20.28
C THR A 210 -28.72 -1.53 20.91
N VAL A 211 -29.80 -2.03 20.30
CA VAL A 211 -30.59 -3.15 20.82
C VAL A 211 -30.78 -4.22 19.75
N CYS A 212 -30.88 -5.49 20.18
CA CYS A 212 -31.28 -6.57 19.28
C CYS A 212 -32.77 -6.42 18.96
N GLY A 213 -33.11 -6.25 17.70
CA GLY A 213 -34.49 -6.05 17.28
C GLY A 213 -34.59 -5.58 15.84
N ASP A 214 -35.81 -5.71 15.33
CA ASP A 214 -36.25 -5.13 14.06
C ASP A 214 -36.41 -3.62 14.28
N GLU A 215 -35.43 -2.85 13.79
CA GLU A 215 -35.33 -1.41 14.06
C GLU A 215 -35.18 -0.64 12.74
N THR A 216 -35.97 0.42 12.59
CA THR A 216 -36.02 1.22 11.35
C THR A 216 -34.71 1.92 10.98
N THR A 217 -33.77 1.93 11.91
CA THR A 217 -32.43 2.53 11.84
C THR A 217 -31.36 1.59 11.31
N ALA A 218 -31.69 0.34 10.96
CA ALA A 218 -30.80 -0.58 10.26
C ALA A 218 -31.33 -0.90 8.85
N TRP A 219 -30.45 -1.15 7.88
CA TRP A 219 -30.85 -1.59 6.54
C TRP A 219 -31.46 -2.99 6.57
N ALA A 220 -32.51 -3.21 5.77
CA ALA A 220 -33.06 -4.54 5.50
C ALA A 220 -33.41 -4.65 4.01
N SER A 221 -33.26 -5.85 3.44
CA SER A 221 -33.67 -6.09 2.07
C SER A 221 -35.19 -6.08 1.89
N ALA A 222 -35.67 -5.96 0.65
CA ALA A 222 -37.11 -5.92 0.37
C ALA A 222 -37.86 -7.21 0.80
N THR A 223 -37.16 -8.34 0.89
CA THR A 223 -37.76 -9.64 1.20
C THR A 223 -36.92 -10.48 2.14
N SER A 224 -37.56 -11.19 3.06
CA SER A 224 -36.90 -12.01 4.07
C SER A 224 -36.36 -13.36 3.59
N THR A 225 -36.36 -13.64 2.28
CA THR A 225 -36.04 -14.98 1.73
C THR A 225 -35.33 -14.91 0.37
N GLY A 226 -34.67 -13.79 0.06
CA GLY A 226 -33.99 -13.55 -1.21
C GLY A 226 -32.48 -13.45 -1.07
N MET A 227 -31.80 -13.44 -2.22
CA MET A 227 -30.42 -12.99 -2.29
C MET A 227 -30.38 -11.50 -2.57
N ASP A 228 -29.60 -10.78 -1.79
CA ASP A 228 -29.47 -9.33 -1.88
C ASP A 228 -28.01 -8.90 -1.78
N ILE A 229 -27.70 -7.76 -2.39
CA ILE A 229 -26.38 -7.15 -2.38
C ILE A 229 -26.52 -5.77 -1.75
N LEU A 230 -25.63 -5.46 -0.82
CA LEU A 230 -25.45 -4.13 -0.23
C LEU A 230 -24.05 -3.63 -0.61
N VAL A 231 -23.98 -2.52 -1.33
CA VAL A 231 -22.74 -1.86 -1.78
C VAL A 231 -22.54 -0.60 -0.95
N LEU A 232 -21.41 -0.47 -0.29
CA LEU A 232 -21.08 0.62 0.63
C LEU A 232 -19.85 1.37 0.12
N GLU A 233 -19.94 2.70 0.08
CA GLU A 233 -18.89 3.60 -0.38
C GLU A 233 -18.31 4.41 0.77
N TYR A 234 -16.99 4.57 0.77
CA TYR A 234 -16.23 5.25 1.80
C TYR A 234 -15.55 6.49 1.24
N ALA A 235 -15.28 7.47 2.11
CA ALA A 235 -14.78 8.78 1.68
C ALA A 235 -13.32 8.73 1.23
N GLU A 236 -12.50 7.92 1.92
CA GLU A 236 -11.06 7.84 1.70
C GLU A 236 -10.67 6.44 1.19
N LEU A 237 -9.70 6.39 0.28
CA LEU A 237 -9.01 5.14 -0.07
C LEU A 237 -8.09 4.73 1.07
N VAL A 238 -8.18 3.46 1.48
CA VAL A 238 -7.30 2.89 2.50
C VAL A 238 -6.68 1.60 2.02
N GLN A 239 -5.47 1.30 2.47
CA GLN A 239 -4.98 -0.07 2.50
C GLN A 239 -5.76 -0.82 3.59
N PRO A 240 -6.67 -1.75 3.24
CA PRO A 240 -7.63 -2.29 4.18
C PRO A 240 -6.98 -3.26 5.17
N THR A 241 -7.33 -3.15 6.44
CA THR A 241 -6.88 -4.08 7.51
C THR A 241 -8.04 -4.81 8.18
N GLU A 242 -9.22 -4.19 8.25
CA GLU A 242 -10.37 -4.73 8.96
C GLU A 242 -11.68 -4.16 8.40
N ILE A 243 -12.73 -5.00 8.35
CA ILE A 243 -14.11 -4.58 8.09
C ILE A 243 -14.99 -5.01 9.26
N ASN A 244 -15.78 -4.09 9.81
CA ASN A 244 -16.72 -4.37 10.90
C ASN A 244 -18.16 -4.17 10.44
N ILE A 245 -18.95 -5.24 10.43
CA ILE A 245 -20.37 -5.22 10.01
C ILE A 245 -21.25 -5.31 11.26
N TYR A 246 -21.96 -4.22 11.57
CA TYR A 246 -22.83 -4.11 12.73
C TYR A 246 -24.22 -4.65 12.39
N GLN A 247 -24.61 -5.74 13.04
CA GLN A 247 -25.85 -6.46 12.76
C GLN A 247 -26.79 -6.42 13.97
N THR A 248 -28.07 -6.14 13.72
CA THR A 248 -29.04 -5.79 14.78
C THR A 248 -30.27 -6.69 14.83
N TYR A 249 -30.56 -7.40 13.75
CA TYR A 249 -31.66 -8.36 13.68
C TYR A 249 -31.27 -9.57 12.85
N ASN A 250 -31.50 -10.78 13.41
CA ASN A 250 -31.14 -12.10 12.84
C ASN A 250 -29.81 -12.16 12.05
N PRO A 251 -28.64 -11.88 12.67
CA PRO A 251 -27.35 -12.14 12.06
C PRO A 251 -27.24 -13.59 11.57
N GLY A 252 -26.51 -13.78 10.47
CA GLY A 252 -26.30 -15.12 9.92
C GLY A 252 -26.66 -15.30 8.44
N ALA A 253 -26.86 -14.22 7.68
CA ALA A 253 -27.24 -14.31 6.27
C ALA A 253 -26.13 -13.87 5.30
N ILE A 254 -24.97 -13.40 5.77
CA ILE A 254 -23.87 -12.94 4.91
C ILE A 254 -23.14 -14.17 4.34
N ILE A 255 -23.03 -14.24 3.01
CA ILE A 255 -22.44 -15.38 2.29
C ILE A 255 -21.13 -15.03 1.57
N SER A 256 -20.79 -13.75 1.43
CA SER A 256 -19.53 -13.29 0.86
C SER A 256 -19.39 -11.80 1.08
N VAL A 257 -18.16 -11.33 1.30
CA VAL A 257 -17.80 -9.92 1.21
C VAL A 257 -16.73 -9.75 0.14
N GLU A 258 -16.97 -8.80 -0.76
CA GLU A 258 -16.02 -8.35 -1.76
C GLU A 258 -15.63 -6.89 -1.51
N VAL A 259 -14.49 -6.48 -2.03
CA VAL A 259 -13.99 -5.10 -1.95
C VAL A 259 -13.52 -4.58 -3.30
N SER A 260 -13.55 -3.25 -3.47
CA SER A 260 -13.09 -2.57 -4.69
C SER A 260 -12.62 -1.13 -4.39
N ASN A 261 -11.95 -0.51 -5.37
CA ASN A 261 -11.50 0.88 -5.31
C ASN A 261 -12.50 1.88 -5.91
N ASN A 262 -13.62 1.40 -6.47
CA ASN A 262 -14.72 2.23 -6.95
C ASN A 262 -16.03 1.41 -7.09
N THR A 263 -17.13 2.11 -7.40
CA THR A 263 -18.47 1.51 -7.55
C THR A 263 -18.97 1.41 -8.98
N GLU A 264 -18.08 1.57 -9.97
CA GLU A 264 -18.46 1.38 -11.36
C GLU A 264 -18.93 -0.07 -11.59
N PRO A 265 -19.95 -0.29 -12.44
CA PRO A 265 -20.52 -1.63 -12.65
C PRO A 265 -19.55 -2.70 -13.16
N ASN A 266 -18.36 -2.30 -13.64
CA ASN A 266 -17.31 -3.18 -14.14
C ASN A 266 -16.00 -3.03 -13.33
N ALA A 267 -16.06 -2.44 -12.14
CA ALA A 267 -14.91 -2.35 -11.26
C ALA A 267 -14.34 -3.75 -10.98
N GLU A 268 -13.02 -3.84 -10.88
CA GLU A 268 -12.39 -5.06 -10.39
C GLU A 268 -12.73 -5.24 -8.91
N THR A 269 -13.14 -6.45 -8.54
CA THR A 269 -13.56 -6.80 -7.18
C THR A 269 -12.74 -7.96 -6.64
N TYR A 270 -12.36 -7.88 -5.37
CA TYR A 270 -11.61 -8.92 -4.68
C TYR A 270 -12.49 -9.58 -3.62
N VAL A 271 -12.64 -10.91 -3.68
CA VAL A 271 -13.40 -11.69 -2.70
C VAL A 271 -12.54 -11.89 -1.45
N LEU A 272 -13.05 -11.51 -0.29
CA LEU A 272 -12.36 -11.74 0.97
C LEU A 272 -12.55 -13.19 1.44
N PRO A 273 -11.47 -13.92 1.76
CA PRO A 273 -11.57 -15.28 2.29
C PRO A 273 -12.23 -15.26 3.68
N ASN A 274 -12.94 -16.35 4.02
CA ASN A 274 -13.60 -16.52 5.33
C ASN A 274 -14.60 -15.39 5.70
N SER A 275 -15.20 -14.74 4.71
CA SER A 275 -16.14 -13.62 4.89
C SER A 275 -17.61 -14.04 5.01
N GLU A 276 -17.89 -15.33 5.22
CA GLU A 276 -19.23 -15.87 5.49
C GLU A 276 -19.59 -15.69 6.98
N ASP A 277 -20.78 -15.17 7.27
CA ASP A 277 -21.35 -15.13 8.63
C ASP A 277 -22.55 -16.08 8.72
N PRO A 278 -22.36 -17.36 9.09
CA PRO A 278 -23.46 -18.30 9.21
C PRO A 278 -24.27 -18.09 10.51
N PRO A 279 -25.50 -18.62 10.61
CA PRO A 279 -26.34 -18.44 11.80
C PRO A 279 -25.66 -18.92 13.09
N GLY A 280 -25.61 -18.03 14.08
CA GLY A 280 -25.02 -18.29 15.40
C GLY A 280 -23.52 -17.99 15.50
N ASN A 281 -22.90 -17.46 14.44
CA ASN A 281 -21.53 -16.96 14.48
C ASN A 281 -21.45 -15.56 15.12
N THR A 282 -22.38 -14.66 14.77
CA THR A 282 -22.48 -13.32 15.35
C THR A 282 -23.64 -13.20 16.34
N ASP A 283 -23.38 -12.59 17.51
CA ASP A 283 -24.40 -12.28 18.53
C ASP A 283 -25.39 -11.20 18.06
N CYS A 284 -26.55 -11.06 18.71
CA CYS A 284 -27.53 -10.01 18.39
C CYS A 284 -27.79 -9.07 19.59
N PRO A 285 -27.63 -7.74 19.46
CA PRO A 285 -26.90 -7.11 18.36
C PRO A 285 -25.41 -7.50 18.46
N GLY A 286 -24.68 -7.45 17.36
CA GLY A 286 -23.29 -7.88 17.34
C GLY A 286 -22.54 -7.32 16.15
N VAL A 287 -21.23 -7.54 16.17
CA VAL A 287 -20.32 -7.07 15.11
C VAL A 287 -19.69 -8.31 14.50
N PHE A 288 -19.85 -8.47 13.19
CA PHE A 288 -19.09 -9.44 12.41
C PHE A 288 -17.84 -8.74 11.88
N THR A 289 -16.68 -9.16 12.38
CA THR A 289 -15.37 -8.59 12.05
C THR A 289 -14.65 -9.50 11.08
N ILE A 290 -14.17 -8.91 9.98
CA ILE A 290 -13.34 -9.58 8.98
C ILE A 290 -11.96 -8.95 9.04
N GLU A 291 -10.98 -9.71 9.49
CA GLU A 291 -9.57 -9.34 9.42
C GLU A 291 -9.07 -9.57 7.99
N ILE A 292 -8.37 -8.59 7.43
CA ILE A 292 -7.85 -8.64 6.06
C ILE A 292 -6.34 -8.85 6.14
N THR A 293 -5.92 -10.07 5.80
CA THR A 293 -4.51 -10.49 5.78
C THR A 293 -3.96 -10.63 4.36
N GLU A 294 -4.81 -10.46 3.35
CA GLU A 294 -4.44 -10.56 1.93
C GLU A 294 -3.83 -9.24 1.45
N GLU A 295 -2.87 -9.32 0.53
CA GLU A 295 -2.38 -8.13 -0.18
C GLU A 295 -3.43 -7.67 -1.20
N LEU A 296 -4.06 -6.53 -0.90
CA LEU A 296 -5.09 -5.91 -1.74
C LEU A 296 -4.62 -4.53 -2.19
N PRO A 297 -5.08 -4.02 -3.35
CA PRO A 297 -4.92 -2.60 -3.64
C PRO A 297 -5.71 -1.75 -2.64
N PRO A 298 -5.46 -0.43 -2.57
CA PRO A 298 -6.29 0.47 -1.80
C PRO A 298 -7.77 0.39 -2.20
N ILE A 299 -8.66 0.32 -1.21
CA ILE A 299 -10.10 0.19 -1.41
C ILE A 299 -10.89 1.27 -0.67
N ASN A 300 -12.06 1.57 -1.21
CA ASN A 300 -13.04 2.48 -0.62
C ASN A 300 -14.48 1.97 -0.85
N THR A 301 -14.62 0.71 -1.24
CA THR A 301 -15.91 0.09 -1.56
C THR A 301 -15.97 -1.29 -0.93
N VAL A 302 -17.05 -1.57 -0.21
CA VAL A 302 -17.36 -2.89 0.37
C VAL A 302 -18.67 -3.40 -0.20
N ILE A 303 -18.70 -4.64 -0.67
CA ILE A 303 -19.85 -5.27 -1.30
C ILE A 303 -20.22 -6.50 -0.47
N ILE A 304 -21.38 -6.48 0.18
CA ILE A 304 -21.87 -7.55 1.03
C ILE A 304 -22.94 -8.32 0.27
N TYR A 305 -22.76 -9.64 0.14
CA TYR A 305 -23.73 -10.55 -0.43
C TYR A 305 -24.46 -11.28 0.70
N LEU A 306 -25.79 -11.27 0.65
CA LEU A 306 -26.65 -11.92 1.63
C LEU A 306 -27.55 -12.97 0.96
N ASP A 307 -27.79 -14.08 1.65
CA ASP A 307 -28.86 -15.03 1.37
C ASP A 307 -29.80 -15.16 2.57
N GLN A 308 -30.90 -14.41 2.52
CA GLN A 308 -31.89 -14.39 3.60
C GLN A 308 -32.66 -15.71 3.75
N ALA A 309 -32.61 -16.60 2.74
CA ALA A 309 -33.25 -17.91 2.86
C ALA A 309 -32.56 -18.82 3.90
N ILE A 310 -31.32 -18.50 4.29
CA ILE A 310 -30.57 -19.24 5.32
C ILE A 310 -31.24 -19.09 6.69
N THR A 311 -31.70 -17.89 7.03
CA THR A 311 -32.36 -17.59 8.32
C THR A 311 -33.89 -17.61 8.23
N ASP A 312 -34.46 -17.60 7.02
CA ASP A 312 -35.90 -17.46 6.74
C ASP A 312 -36.50 -16.19 7.41
N ASN A 313 -35.66 -15.16 7.56
CA ASN A 313 -35.99 -13.87 8.18
C ASN A 313 -35.07 -12.76 7.64
N TRP A 314 -35.35 -11.49 7.97
CA TRP A 314 -34.46 -10.37 7.64
C TRP A 314 -33.22 -10.35 8.53
N ASN A 315 -32.05 -10.23 7.90
CA ASN A 315 -30.83 -9.81 8.54
C ASN A 315 -30.79 -8.29 8.40
N GLU A 316 -30.57 -7.59 9.51
CA GLU A 316 -30.49 -6.12 9.50
C GLU A 316 -29.06 -5.66 9.79
N ILE A 317 -28.57 -4.72 8.97
CA ILE A 317 -27.22 -4.14 9.05
C ILE A 317 -27.34 -2.65 9.37
N ASP A 318 -26.83 -2.24 10.52
CA ASP A 318 -26.91 -0.87 11.07
C ASP A 318 -25.77 0.03 10.61
N ALA A 319 -24.58 -0.53 10.44
CA ALA A 319 -23.42 0.21 9.99
C ALA A 319 -22.36 -0.75 9.46
N VAL A 320 -21.52 -0.25 8.57
CA VAL A 320 -20.29 -0.92 8.17
C VAL A 320 -19.13 0.04 8.32
N GLU A 321 -18.12 -0.40 9.08
CA GLU A 321 -16.86 0.30 9.26
C GLU A 321 -15.82 -0.33 8.33
N LEU A 322 -15.06 0.52 7.64
CA LEU A 322 -13.83 0.15 6.97
C LEU A 322 -12.66 0.75 7.74
N VAL A 323 -11.70 -0.11 8.06
CA VAL A 323 -10.49 0.25 8.80
C VAL A 323 -9.29 -0.06 7.92
N GLY A 324 -8.38 0.90 7.82
CA GLY A 324 -7.15 0.72 7.08
C GLY A 324 -6.23 1.92 7.18
N VAL A 325 -5.05 1.79 6.59
CA VAL A 325 -4.09 2.91 6.51
C VAL A 325 -4.52 3.82 5.37
N PRO A 326 -4.77 5.13 5.61
CA PRO A 326 -5.13 6.06 4.54
C PRO A 326 -3.99 6.14 3.53
N VAL A 327 -4.35 6.02 2.25
CA VAL A 327 -3.40 6.28 1.18
C VAL A 327 -3.27 7.79 1.08
N ASN A 328 -2.19 8.35 1.65
CA ASN A 328 -1.89 9.75 1.42
C ASN A 328 -1.70 9.92 -0.09
N SER A 329 -2.42 10.86 -0.69
CA SER A 329 -2.30 11.21 -2.12
C SER A 329 -0.90 11.71 -2.53
N ASP A 330 0.04 11.75 -1.58
CA ASP A 330 1.46 12.05 -1.79
C ASP A 330 2.30 10.79 -2.12
N GLU A 331 1.74 9.59 -1.91
CA GLU A 331 2.39 8.28 -2.08
C GLU A 331 1.76 7.48 -3.25
N THR A 332 1.26 8.17 -4.28
CA THR A 332 1.07 7.54 -5.60
C THR A 332 2.28 7.87 -6.49
N SER A 333 3.49 7.65 -5.98
CA SER A 333 4.59 7.31 -6.86
C SER A 333 4.45 5.83 -7.19
N MET A 334 3.68 5.53 -8.24
CA MET A 334 3.94 4.31 -9.01
C MET A 334 5.45 4.27 -9.24
N GLU A 335 6.08 3.14 -8.86
CA GLU A 335 7.48 2.85 -9.14
C GLU A 335 7.79 3.16 -10.61
N SER A 336 8.26 4.38 -10.89
CA SER A 336 8.82 4.73 -12.17
C SER A 336 10.24 4.19 -12.13
N ASP A 337 10.47 3.12 -12.88
CA ASP A 337 11.78 2.56 -13.18
C ASP A 337 12.80 3.71 -13.32
N SER A 338 13.77 3.72 -12.41
CA SER A 338 14.73 4.78 -12.14
C SER A 338 15.73 4.99 -13.28
N GLY A 339 15.24 5.40 -14.45
CA GLY A 339 16.06 6.04 -15.48
C GLY A 339 16.47 7.43 -15.02
N GLU A 340 17.74 7.81 -15.20
CA GLU A 340 18.18 9.20 -15.03
C GLU A 340 17.27 10.14 -15.85
N TRP A 341 16.86 11.28 -15.29
CA TRP A 341 16.10 12.31 -16.01
C TRP A 341 17.02 13.43 -16.48
N VAL A 342 16.73 13.99 -17.66
CA VAL A 342 17.42 15.16 -18.22
C VAL A 342 16.49 16.37 -18.12
N THR A 343 16.99 17.44 -17.48
CA THR A 343 16.32 18.75 -17.42
C THR A 343 16.87 19.67 -18.50
N GLU A 344 15.99 20.26 -19.30
CA GLU A 344 16.36 21.29 -20.28
C GLU A 344 15.61 22.60 -20.02
N VAL A 345 16.31 23.73 -20.16
CA VAL A 345 15.78 25.07 -19.91
C VAL A 345 15.57 25.78 -21.25
N MET A 346 14.33 26.16 -21.52
CA MET A 346 13.90 26.84 -22.74
C MET A 346 14.37 28.30 -22.77
N TYR A 347 14.43 28.85 -23.99
CA TYR A 347 14.74 30.28 -24.20
C TYR A 347 13.72 31.22 -23.53
N SER A 348 12.49 30.76 -23.32
CA SER A 348 11.42 31.47 -22.61
C SER A 348 11.58 31.43 -21.08
N GLY A 349 12.55 30.69 -20.52
CA GLY A 349 12.76 30.54 -19.08
C GLY A 349 12.05 29.33 -18.46
N ALA A 350 11.16 28.69 -19.20
CA ALA A 350 10.49 27.45 -18.81
C ALA A 350 11.45 26.26 -18.80
N SER A 351 11.19 25.26 -17.96
CA SER A 351 11.98 24.03 -17.94
C SER A 351 11.08 22.79 -17.95
N TYR A 352 11.60 21.71 -18.53
CA TYR A 352 10.93 20.41 -18.53
C TYR A 352 11.93 19.28 -18.35
N ASN A 353 11.44 18.13 -17.86
CA ASN A 353 12.22 16.92 -17.64
C ASN A 353 11.79 15.82 -18.61
N TYR A 354 12.74 15.05 -19.11
CA TYR A 354 12.47 13.87 -19.93
C TYR A 354 13.48 12.73 -19.65
N PRO A 355 13.16 11.46 -19.95
CA PRO A 355 14.05 10.33 -19.64
C PRO A 355 15.40 10.40 -20.37
N ALA A 356 16.49 10.00 -19.70
CA ALA A 356 17.81 9.93 -20.31
C ALA A 356 17.84 8.92 -21.47
N GLY A 357 18.25 9.38 -22.65
CA GLY A 357 18.30 8.60 -23.89
C GLY A 357 17.37 9.09 -24.99
N TRP A 358 16.46 10.02 -24.67
CA TRP A 358 15.61 10.68 -25.67
C TRP A 358 16.32 11.89 -26.29
N GLU A 359 15.96 12.24 -27.53
CA GLU A 359 16.52 13.41 -28.23
C GLU A 359 15.53 14.59 -28.24
N SER A 360 16.02 15.78 -27.87
CA SER A 360 15.29 17.04 -28.07
C SER A 360 15.65 17.65 -29.42
N ILE A 361 14.64 18.12 -30.17
CA ILE A 361 14.84 18.80 -31.45
C ILE A 361 14.16 20.17 -31.43
N ASP A 362 14.97 21.22 -31.52
CA ASP A 362 14.51 22.59 -31.73
C ASP A 362 14.15 22.82 -33.22
N ARG A 363 12.87 23.12 -33.52
CA ARG A 363 12.47 23.62 -34.84
C ARG A 363 11.25 24.54 -34.81
N PHE A 364 11.47 25.81 -35.19
CA PHE A 364 10.44 26.79 -35.56
C PHE A 364 9.46 27.14 -34.44
N ASP A 365 9.98 27.62 -33.29
CA ASP A 365 9.19 28.17 -32.18
C ASP A 365 8.13 27.20 -31.58
N ALA A 366 8.21 25.92 -31.94
CA ALA A 366 7.55 24.79 -31.32
C ALA A 366 8.61 23.69 -31.10
N TRP A 367 8.59 23.06 -29.93
CA TRP A 367 9.57 22.04 -29.55
C TRP A 367 9.00 20.67 -29.79
N TYR A 368 9.75 19.83 -30.51
CA TYR A 368 9.44 18.43 -30.70
C TYR A 368 10.37 17.62 -29.80
N VAL A 369 9.81 16.90 -28.84
CA VAL A 369 10.50 15.78 -28.21
C VAL A 369 10.21 14.58 -29.09
N VAL A 370 11.25 14.01 -29.71
CA VAL A 370 11.11 12.81 -30.54
C VAL A 370 12.07 11.75 -30.07
N ASN A 371 11.50 10.55 -29.92
CA ASN A 371 12.16 9.26 -29.97
C ASN A 371 12.88 8.76 -28.71
N ASP A 372 12.32 7.68 -28.18
CA ASP A 372 13.15 6.54 -27.82
C ASP A 372 13.94 6.04 -29.08
N PRO A 373 14.90 5.12 -28.96
CA PRO A 373 15.66 4.65 -30.13
C PRO A 373 14.81 3.99 -31.24
N THR A 374 13.49 3.77 -31.05
CA THR A 374 12.65 2.94 -31.91
C THR A 374 11.78 3.72 -32.91
N GLY A 375 11.29 4.91 -32.60
CA GLY A 375 10.48 5.67 -33.59
C GLY A 375 9.17 6.27 -33.11
N ASP A 376 8.70 5.93 -31.91
CA ASP A 376 7.26 5.70 -31.73
C ASP A 376 6.47 6.85 -31.06
N LEU A 377 7.16 7.83 -30.45
CA LEU A 377 6.54 8.95 -29.73
C LEU A 377 7.08 10.31 -30.18
N VAL A 378 6.15 11.21 -30.53
CA VAL A 378 6.41 12.62 -30.80
C VAL A 378 5.55 13.48 -29.89
N VAL A 379 6.18 14.18 -28.94
CA VAL A 379 5.50 15.17 -28.08
C VAL A 379 5.84 16.56 -28.58
N THR A 380 4.83 17.42 -28.77
CA THR A 380 5.00 18.79 -29.24
C THR A 380 4.56 19.78 -28.16
N PHE A 381 5.42 20.75 -27.88
CA PHE A 381 5.14 21.88 -27.01
C PHE A 381 5.09 23.16 -27.85
N SER A 382 3.99 23.92 -27.77
CA SER A 382 3.83 25.21 -28.45
C SER A 382 3.57 26.31 -27.44
N ASP A 383 4.40 27.36 -27.47
CA ASP A 383 4.25 28.54 -26.62
C ASP A 383 3.26 29.54 -27.26
N THR A 384 2.29 29.92 -26.43
CA THR A 384 1.22 30.93 -26.42
C THR A 384 0.88 31.82 -27.63
N GLU A 385 1.70 32.10 -28.64
CA GLU A 385 1.29 33.02 -29.72
C GLU A 385 0.44 32.34 -30.82
N ASP A 386 0.74 31.09 -31.18
CA ASP A 386 -0.02 30.37 -32.20
C ASP A 386 -1.30 29.70 -31.65
N ALA A 387 -1.27 29.21 -30.40
CA ALA A 387 -2.45 28.64 -29.73
C ALA A 387 -3.55 29.71 -29.52
N VAL A 388 -3.15 30.94 -29.16
CA VAL A 388 -4.08 32.08 -29.00
C VAL A 388 -4.58 32.61 -30.35
N ASN A 389 -3.75 32.61 -31.40
CA ASN A 389 -4.16 33.01 -32.75
C ASN A 389 -5.19 32.04 -33.37
N VAL A 390 -5.17 30.76 -32.99
CA VAL A 390 -6.13 29.75 -33.44
C VAL A 390 -7.49 29.88 -32.74
N LEU A 391 -7.50 30.26 -31.46
CA LEU A 391 -8.70 30.39 -30.62
C LEU A 391 -9.38 31.78 -30.71
N GLY A 392 -9.16 32.49 -31.82
CA GLY A 392 -9.52 33.89 -32.03
C GLY A 392 -10.89 34.31 -31.45
N ASP A 393 -10.84 35.30 -30.56
CA ASP A 393 -11.96 36.00 -29.91
C ASP A 393 -13.02 35.14 -29.19
N THR A 394 -12.80 33.84 -28.98
CA THR A 394 -13.69 33.06 -28.08
C THR A 394 -13.42 33.45 -26.62
N PRO A 395 -14.44 33.83 -25.83
CA PRO A 395 -14.25 34.20 -24.45
C PRO A 395 -13.67 33.02 -23.68
N LEU A 396 -12.45 33.21 -23.20
CA LEU A 396 -11.73 32.29 -22.34
C LEU A 396 -12.54 32.10 -21.03
N PHE A 397 -13.06 30.88 -20.85
CA PHE A 397 -13.59 30.28 -19.60
C PHE A 397 -15.03 30.54 -19.17
N ASP A 398 -15.99 30.20 -20.04
CA ASP A 398 -17.30 29.69 -19.56
C ASP A 398 -17.59 28.24 -20.02
N ASP A 399 -16.90 27.72 -21.05
CA ASP A 399 -17.12 26.37 -21.58
C ASP A 399 -15.82 25.71 -22.10
N PRO A 400 -15.17 24.86 -21.29
CA PRO A 400 -13.96 24.13 -21.68
C PRO A 400 -14.16 23.18 -22.87
N VAL A 401 -15.37 22.67 -23.06
CA VAL A 401 -15.71 21.74 -24.16
C VAL A 401 -15.72 22.49 -25.50
N ALA A 402 -16.25 23.71 -25.53
CA ALA A 402 -16.30 24.54 -26.72
C ALA A 402 -14.89 24.93 -27.23
N THR A 403 -13.96 25.18 -26.32
CA THR A 403 -12.56 25.54 -26.64
C THR A 403 -11.84 24.37 -27.33
N MET A 404 -12.00 23.16 -26.81
CA MET A 404 -11.44 21.93 -27.38
C MET A 404 -12.00 21.63 -28.79
N GLU A 405 -13.30 21.86 -29.00
CA GLU A 405 -13.94 21.67 -30.31
C GLU A 405 -13.42 22.67 -31.38
N ALA A 406 -13.09 23.90 -30.96
CA ALA A 406 -12.49 24.90 -31.84
C ALA A 406 -11.07 24.50 -32.27
N TYR A 407 -10.21 24.07 -31.33
CA TYR A 407 -8.86 23.58 -31.62
C TYR A 407 -8.89 22.37 -32.56
N ARG A 408 -9.77 21.38 -32.30
CA ARG A 408 -9.99 20.22 -33.19
C ARG A 408 -10.33 20.65 -34.62
N SER A 409 -11.22 21.62 -34.77
CA SER A 409 -11.69 22.05 -36.09
C SER A 409 -10.58 22.60 -36.99
N VAL A 410 -9.49 23.08 -36.39
CA VAL A 410 -8.34 23.66 -37.08
C VAL A 410 -7.30 22.59 -37.44
N TYR A 411 -6.97 21.71 -36.49
CA TYR A 411 -5.85 20.78 -36.64
C TYR A 411 -6.24 19.35 -37.06
N TYR A 412 -7.48 18.91 -36.76
CA TYR A 412 -7.96 17.56 -37.08
C TYR A 412 -9.35 17.55 -37.77
N PRO A 413 -9.49 18.17 -38.96
CA PRO A 413 -10.79 18.31 -39.59
C PRO A 413 -11.22 17.05 -40.38
N THR A 414 -11.83 16.01 -39.75
CA THR A 414 -12.75 14.96 -40.30
C THR A 414 -12.82 13.73 -39.34
N SER A 415 -13.80 12.81 -39.26
CA SER A 415 -15.15 12.55 -39.84
C SER A 415 -16.04 11.85 -38.77
N GLU A 416 -17.36 11.80 -38.95
CA GLU A 416 -18.44 11.38 -38.00
C GLU A 416 -18.33 10.00 -37.26
N SER A 417 -17.20 9.29 -37.25
CA SER A 417 -17.08 7.94 -36.66
C SER A 417 -16.19 7.81 -35.42
N ASP A 418 -15.71 8.92 -34.85
CA ASP A 418 -14.83 8.87 -33.68
C ASP A 418 -15.65 8.66 -32.38
N VAL A 419 -15.13 7.87 -31.43
CA VAL A 419 -15.73 7.65 -30.11
C VAL A 419 -14.99 8.52 -29.09
N PHE A 420 -15.72 9.21 -28.22
CA PHE A 420 -15.18 10.29 -27.37
C PHE A 420 -15.38 9.97 -25.88
N SER A 421 -14.33 10.14 -25.07
CA SER A 421 -14.41 10.31 -23.61
C SER A 421 -13.83 11.69 -23.24
N LEU A 422 -14.57 12.42 -22.41
CA LEU A 422 -14.12 13.68 -21.81
C LEU A 422 -13.92 13.40 -20.32
N VAL A 423 -12.68 13.48 -19.86
CA VAL A 423 -12.36 13.40 -18.44
C VAL A 423 -11.87 14.76 -18.02
N VAL A 424 -12.54 15.34 -17.02
CA VAL A 424 -12.10 16.57 -16.35
C VAL A 424 -11.55 16.10 -15.01
N PHE A 425 -10.26 16.31 -14.79
CA PHE A 425 -9.64 16.04 -13.50
C PHE A 425 -9.04 17.32 -12.91
N ASP A 426 -8.91 17.31 -11.59
CA ASP A 426 -8.38 18.42 -10.83
C ASP A 426 -6.87 18.23 -10.68
N PHE A 427 -6.09 19.14 -11.30
CA PHE A 427 -4.64 19.18 -11.23
C PHE A 427 -4.22 20.35 -10.35
N ASP A 428 -3.75 20.08 -9.12
CA ASP A 428 -3.33 21.09 -8.14
C ASP A 428 -4.36 22.22 -7.94
N GLY A 429 -5.65 21.86 -7.87
CA GLY A 429 -6.77 22.79 -7.73
C GLY A 429 -7.21 23.49 -9.04
N ARG A 430 -6.79 22.98 -10.20
CA ARG A 430 -7.08 23.56 -11.53
C ARG A 430 -7.66 22.52 -12.49
N PRO A 431 -8.66 22.89 -13.31
CA PRO A 431 -9.27 21.96 -14.24
C PRO A 431 -8.33 21.64 -15.41
N ALA A 432 -7.95 20.38 -15.56
CA ALA A 432 -7.30 19.84 -16.75
C ALA A 432 -8.32 19.07 -17.61
N ILE A 433 -8.13 19.11 -18.93
CA ILE A 433 -9.01 18.42 -19.89
C ILE A 433 -8.21 17.38 -20.66
N PHE A 434 -8.70 16.15 -20.66
CA PHE A 434 -8.17 15.02 -21.41
C PHE A 434 -9.01 14.71 -22.66
N ARG A 435 -8.35 14.31 -23.76
CA ARG A 435 -9.03 13.68 -24.90
C ARG A 435 -8.12 12.75 -25.70
N GLU A 436 -8.62 11.54 -25.96
CA GLU A 436 -8.02 10.55 -26.86
C GLU A 436 -8.63 10.68 -28.28
N PHE A 437 -7.78 10.68 -29.31
CA PHE A 437 -8.22 10.69 -30.71
C PHE A 437 -7.81 9.42 -31.43
N ASN A 438 -8.77 8.56 -31.79
CA ASN A 438 -8.51 7.37 -32.61
C ASN A 438 -8.72 7.66 -34.10
N THR A 439 -7.65 7.70 -34.89
CA THR A 439 -7.78 7.84 -36.35
C THR A 439 -8.02 6.49 -37.04
N PRO A 440 -8.69 6.44 -38.21
CA PRO A 440 -8.84 5.21 -39.00
C PRO A 440 -7.50 4.56 -39.44
N SER A 441 -6.40 5.30 -39.36
CA SER A 441 -5.03 4.85 -39.64
C SER A 441 -4.30 4.27 -38.42
N GLY A 442 -4.93 4.24 -37.23
CA GLY A 442 -4.31 3.72 -36.01
C GLY A 442 -3.25 4.66 -35.42
N VAL A 443 -3.43 5.97 -35.58
CA VAL A 443 -2.71 6.99 -34.81
C VAL A 443 -3.64 7.41 -33.68
N THR A 444 -3.19 7.22 -32.44
CA THR A 444 -3.82 7.79 -31.24
C THR A 444 -3.13 9.11 -30.93
N ALA A 445 -3.86 10.18 -30.62
CA ALA A 445 -3.29 11.43 -30.12
C ALA A 445 -3.87 11.77 -28.75
N LEU A 446 -3.06 12.34 -27.88
CA LEU A 446 -3.44 12.85 -26.56
C LEU A 446 -3.18 14.36 -26.52
N VAL A 447 -4.23 15.13 -26.23
CA VAL A 447 -4.12 16.59 -26.10
C VAL A 447 -4.51 17.00 -24.69
N TYR A 448 -3.61 17.73 -24.03
CA TYR A 448 -3.83 18.36 -22.73
C TYR A 448 -3.91 19.86 -22.88
N ILE A 449 -4.85 20.47 -22.18
CA ILE A 449 -4.88 21.91 -21.97
C ILE A 449 -4.68 22.15 -20.47
N VAL A 450 -3.61 22.86 -20.13
CA VAL A 450 -3.22 23.13 -18.74
C VAL A 450 -3.22 24.63 -18.50
N GLN A 451 -3.74 25.06 -17.34
CA GLN A 451 -3.66 26.45 -16.90
C GLN A 451 -2.41 26.68 -16.04
N PHE A 452 -1.49 27.50 -16.55
CA PHE A 452 -0.26 27.89 -15.86
C PHE A 452 -0.52 28.81 -14.66
N SER A 453 0.46 28.87 -13.76
CA SER A 453 0.44 29.68 -12.51
C SER A 453 0.24 31.18 -12.75
N ASN A 454 0.69 31.68 -13.90
CA ASN A 454 0.47 33.05 -14.36
C ASN A 454 -0.96 33.30 -14.92
N GLY A 455 -1.79 32.25 -15.01
CA GLY A 455 -3.15 32.29 -15.53
C GLY A 455 -3.28 32.10 -17.04
N GLU A 456 -2.16 31.95 -17.76
CA GLU A 456 -2.14 31.60 -19.19
C GLU A 456 -2.37 30.11 -19.42
N TYR A 457 -2.66 29.71 -20.65
CA TYR A 457 -2.99 28.33 -20.99
C TYR A 457 -2.01 27.79 -22.01
N GLY A 458 -1.51 26.58 -21.76
CA GLY A 458 -0.65 25.82 -22.66
C GLY A 458 -1.41 24.65 -23.27
N VAL A 459 -1.01 24.27 -24.48
CA VAL A 459 -1.46 23.03 -25.11
C VAL A 459 -0.26 22.09 -25.20
N VAL A 460 -0.40 20.91 -24.62
CA VAL A 460 0.55 19.80 -24.81
C VAL A 460 -0.13 18.80 -25.74
N ASP A 461 0.45 18.58 -26.91
CA ASP A 461 -0.02 17.62 -27.90
C ASP A 461 0.99 16.48 -28.02
N ALA A 462 0.56 15.26 -27.69
CA ALA A 462 1.35 14.05 -27.85
C ALA A 462 0.72 13.18 -28.95
N GLN A 463 1.51 12.87 -29.97
CA GLN A 463 1.09 12.04 -31.10
C GLN A 463 1.84 10.72 -31.08
N PHE A 464 1.09 9.63 -31.22
CA PHE A 464 1.60 8.26 -31.15
C PHE A 464 1.44 7.57 -32.50
N THR A 465 2.54 7.03 -33.04
CA THR A 465 2.48 6.22 -34.26
C THR A 465 2.28 4.75 -33.90
N GLY A 466 1.07 4.35 -33.53
CA GLY A 466 0.78 2.96 -33.14
C GLY A 466 -0.67 2.75 -32.71
N THR A 467 -1.17 1.52 -32.81
CA THR A 467 -2.59 1.18 -32.62
C THR A 467 -3.04 1.04 -31.17
N GLU A 468 -2.12 0.99 -30.19
CA GLU A 468 -2.42 0.86 -28.76
C GLU A 468 -1.44 1.69 -27.93
N LEU A 469 -1.95 2.46 -26.97
CA LEU A 469 -1.17 3.13 -25.93
C LEU A 469 -0.91 2.13 -24.80
N THR A 470 0.32 2.05 -24.30
CA THR A 470 0.64 1.25 -23.11
C THR A 470 0.42 2.06 -21.83
N ASP A 471 0.19 1.40 -20.70
CA ASP A 471 0.05 2.08 -19.39
C ASP A 471 1.31 2.89 -19.04
N GLU A 472 2.49 2.38 -19.43
CA GLU A 472 3.77 3.09 -19.34
C GLU A 472 3.77 4.40 -20.14
N THR A 473 3.14 4.40 -21.32
CA THR A 473 3.04 5.59 -22.16
C THR A 473 2.15 6.66 -21.51
N TYR A 474 1.05 6.25 -20.89
CA TYR A 474 0.18 7.16 -20.13
C TYR A 474 0.91 7.79 -18.95
N ALA A 475 1.60 6.98 -18.15
CA ALA A 475 2.37 7.43 -16.99
C ALA A 475 3.46 8.44 -17.38
N ILE A 476 4.17 8.21 -18.50
CA ILE A 476 5.21 9.13 -18.99
C ILE A 476 4.62 10.49 -19.38
N VAL A 477 3.48 10.50 -20.07
CA VAL A 477 2.84 11.74 -20.52
C VAL A 477 2.32 12.55 -19.33
N GLU A 478 1.79 11.88 -18.32
CA GLU A 478 1.33 12.49 -17.07
C GLU A 478 2.50 13.06 -16.25
N ALA A 479 3.61 12.31 -16.13
CA ALA A 479 4.83 12.79 -15.48
C ALA A 479 5.43 14.00 -16.22
N MET A 480 5.45 13.99 -17.55
CA MET A 480 5.91 15.12 -18.37
C MET A 480 5.04 16.36 -18.16
N ALA A 481 3.71 16.20 -18.17
CA ALA A 481 2.77 17.29 -17.90
C ALA A 481 2.98 17.89 -16.50
N THR A 482 3.29 17.05 -15.51
CA THR A 482 3.54 17.45 -14.12
C THR A 482 4.88 18.17 -13.95
N SER A 483 5.89 17.82 -14.76
CA SER A 483 7.24 18.40 -14.69
C SER A 483 7.42 19.71 -15.48
N PHE A 484 6.40 20.16 -16.20
CA PHE A 484 6.46 21.35 -17.03
C PHE A 484 6.13 22.60 -16.21
N ASP A 485 7.14 23.42 -15.92
CA ASP A 485 6.98 24.65 -15.14
C ASP A 485 7.53 25.87 -15.90
N GLN A 486 6.75 26.96 -15.91
CA GLN A 486 7.24 28.29 -16.31
C GLN A 486 7.69 29.02 -15.04
N SER A 487 8.99 29.02 -14.76
CA SER A 487 9.53 29.96 -13.76
C SER A 487 9.56 31.37 -14.36
N GLU A 488 8.68 32.23 -13.85
CA GLU A 488 8.47 33.70 -14.08
C GLU A 488 9.13 34.39 -15.29
#